data_AF-A0A853FXE1-F1
#
_entry.id   AF-A0A853FXE1-F1
#
_cell.length_a   1.000
_cell.length_b   1.000
_cell.length_c   1.000
_cell.angle_alpha   90.00
_cell.angle_beta   90.00
_cell.angle_gamma   90.00
#
_symmetry.space_group_name_H-M   'P 1'
#
loop_
_entity.id
_entity.type
_entity.pdbx_description
1 polymer ?
#
loop_
_entity_poly.entity_id
_entity_poly.type
_entity_poly.pdbx_seq_one_letter_code
_entity_poly.pdbx_strand_id
1 'polypeptide(L)'
;MKKPVFFNVFRIQMPVGAVTSITHRVTGVLLAVGIPLGIYLFSTSLDGPEGYARVGAFFDAFAVRCAAVVFAWALAHHLLAGLRHMLGDVDIGSRLAPARRSAWAVNLLAVLIAALAAAVWL
;
A
#
# COMPACT_ATOMS: atom_id res chain seq x y z
N MET A 1 -32.79 6.05 27.78
CA MET A 1 -31.47 6.73 27.81
C MET A 1 -30.47 5.93 26.98
N LYS A 2 -29.68 6.59 26.13
CA LYS A 2 -28.62 5.93 25.33
C LYS A 2 -27.38 5.77 26.22
N LYS A 3 -26.90 4.54 26.43
CA LYS A 3 -25.71 4.28 27.25
C LYS A 3 -24.46 4.86 26.57
N PRO A 4 -23.50 5.41 27.34
CA PRO A 4 -22.24 5.89 26.77
C PRO A 4 -21.41 4.70 26.22
N VAL A 5 -20.77 4.92 25.08
CA VAL A 5 -19.89 3.93 24.43
C VAL A 5 -18.48 4.49 24.39
N PHE A 6 -17.50 3.73 24.88
CA PHE A 6 -16.10 4.11 24.79
C PHE A 6 -15.54 3.75 23.40
N PHE A 7 -15.58 4.71 22.48
CA PHE A 7 -15.07 4.58 21.11
C PHE A 7 -14.12 5.72 20.76
N ASN A 8 -13.14 5.97 21.62
CA ASN A 8 -12.06 6.90 21.30
C ASN A 8 -10.84 6.12 20.81
N VAL A 9 -10.67 6.03 19.49
CA VAL A 9 -9.57 5.28 18.84
C VAL A 9 -8.18 5.80 19.22
N PHE A 10 -8.04 7.08 19.57
CA PHE A 10 -6.77 7.66 20.03
C PHE A 10 -6.38 7.23 21.44
N ARG A 11 -7.31 6.62 22.20
CA ARG A 11 -7.09 6.10 23.55
C ARG A 11 -6.94 4.58 23.59
N ILE A 12 -7.11 3.90 22.45
CA ILE A 12 -7.00 2.44 22.33
C ILE A 12 -5.61 2.10 21.81
N GLN A 13 -4.89 1.23 22.50
CA GLN A 13 -3.59 0.74 22.03
C GLN A 13 -3.78 -0.26 20.89
N MET A 14 -3.36 0.11 19.68
CA MET A 14 -3.43 -0.75 18.51
C MET A 14 -2.17 -1.62 18.41
N PRO A 15 -2.28 -2.97 18.46
CA PRO A 15 -1.13 -3.84 18.19
C PRO A 15 -0.73 -3.75 16.71
N VAL A 16 0.53 -4.11 16.41
CA VAL A 16 1.07 -4.07 15.04
C VAL A 16 0.19 -4.78 14.01
N GLY A 17 -0.44 -5.90 14.38
CA GLY A 17 -1.36 -6.63 13.49
C GLY A 17 -2.62 -5.84 13.14
N ALA A 18 -3.14 -5.03 14.06
CA ALA A 18 -4.27 -4.15 13.79
C ALA A 18 -3.85 -3.01 12.85
N VAL A 19 -2.66 -2.44 13.04
CA VAL A 19 -2.08 -1.43 12.14
C VAL A 19 -1.91 -2.01 10.74
N THR A 20 -1.28 -3.18 10.58
CA THR A 20 -1.15 -3.85 9.28
C THR A 20 -2.51 -4.11 8.63
N SER A 21 -3.53 -4.48 9.40
CA SER A 21 -4.87 -4.75 8.86
C SER A 21 -5.55 -3.49 8.33
N ILE A 22 -5.52 -2.37 9.07
CA ILE A 22 -6.12 -1.12 8.58
C ILE A 22 -5.33 -0.56 7.40
N THR A 23 -3.99 -0.65 7.43
CA THR A 23 -3.15 -0.21 6.32
C THR A 23 -3.44 -1.03 5.06
N HIS A 24 -3.59 -2.37 5.15
CA HIS A 24 -3.98 -3.21 4.00
C HIS A 24 -5.31 -2.77 3.36
N ARG A 25 -6.30 -2.37 4.18
CA ARG A 25 -7.59 -1.85 3.68
C ARG A 25 -7.42 -0.51 2.98
N VAL A 26 -6.70 0.42 3.61
CA VAL A 26 -6.46 1.76 3.04
C VAL A 26 -5.68 1.66 1.73
N THR A 27 -4.62 0.84 1.68
CA THR A 27 -3.85 0.63 0.46
C THR A 27 -4.68 -0.03 -0.63
N GLY A 28 -5.59 -0.96 -0.27
CA GLY A 28 -6.52 -1.56 -1.23
C GLY A 28 -7.44 -0.53 -1.89
N VAL A 29 -8.00 0.39 -1.10
CA VAL A 29 -8.82 1.50 -1.64
C VAL A 29 -7.98 2.42 -2.53
N LEU A 30 -6.78 2.80 -2.09
CA LEU A 30 -5.88 3.65 -2.87
C LEU A 30 -5.53 3.01 -4.21
N LEU A 31 -5.20 1.72 -4.23
CA LEU A 31 -4.91 0.98 -5.45
C LEU A 31 -6.14 0.93 -6.37
N ALA A 32 -7.32 0.59 -5.83
CA ALA A 32 -8.55 0.51 -6.61
C ALA A 32 -8.90 1.85 -7.28
N VAL A 33 -8.78 2.96 -6.56
CA VAL A 33 -8.98 4.32 -7.09
C VAL A 33 -7.89 4.70 -8.10
N GLY A 34 -6.68 4.17 -7.95
CA GLY A 34 -5.57 4.42 -8.88
C GLY A 34 -5.67 3.64 -10.21
N ILE A 35 -6.46 2.56 -10.28
CA ILE A 35 -6.59 1.74 -11.50
C ILE A 35 -7.02 2.56 -12.73
N PRO A 36 -8.10 3.38 -12.70
CA PRO A 36 -8.49 4.18 -13.86
C PRO A 36 -7.40 5.11 -14.37
N LEU A 37 -6.69 5.79 -13.46
CA LEU A 37 -5.55 6.64 -13.82
C LEU A 37 -4.40 5.82 -14.41
N GLY A 38 -4.10 4.67 -13.83
CA GLY A 38 -3.08 3.75 -14.34
C GLY A 38 -3.40 3.26 -15.75
N ILE A 39 -4.65 2.89 -16.01
CA ILE A 39 -5.11 2.48 -17.35
C ILE A 39 -4.99 3.64 -18.34
N TYR A 40 -5.40 4.85 -17.96
CA TYR A 40 -5.27 6.03 -18.80
C TYR A 40 -3.81 6.31 -19.18
N LEU A 41 -2.92 6.41 -18.18
CA LEU A 41 -1.50 6.65 -18.42
C LEU A 41 -0.85 5.53 -19.23
N PHE A 42 -1.19 4.28 -18.95
CA PHE A 42 -0.69 3.14 -19.71
C PHE A 42 -1.16 3.18 -21.16
N SER A 43 -2.44 3.41 -21.42
CA SER A 43 -2.98 3.57 -22.77
C SER A 43 -2.27 4.70 -23.52
N THR A 44 -2.16 5.89 -22.91
CA THR A 44 -1.47 7.03 -23.54
C THR A 44 0.00 6.73 -23.82
N SER A 45 0.68 5.95 -22.96
CA SER A 45 2.07 5.56 -23.20
C SER A 45 2.24 4.64 -24.42
N LEU A 46 1.17 3.95 -24.83
CA LEU A 46 1.15 3.04 -25.97
C LEU A 46 0.65 3.70 -27.26
N ASP A 47 0.13 4.92 -27.21
CA ASP A 47 -0.44 5.65 -28.37
C ASP A 47 0.64 6.17 -29.35
N GLY A 48 1.91 5.81 -29.14
CA GLY A 48 3.05 6.18 -29.99
C GLY A 48 4.07 7.07 -29.27
N PRO A 49 5.11 7.55 -30.00
CA PRO A 49 6.22 8.29 -29.40
C PRO A 49 5.80 9.56 -28.65
N GLU A 50 4.82 10.30 -29.20
CA GLU A 50 4.29 11.52 -28.57
C GLU A 50 3.53 11.22 -27.29
N GLY A 51 2.73 10.14 -27.27
CA GLY A 51 2.00 9.68 -26.10
C GLY A 51 2.95 9.24 -24.98
N TYR A 52 3.98 8.47 -25.32
CA TYR A 52 5.05 8.07 -24.40
C TYR A 52 5.78 9.29 -23.82
N ALA A 53 6.18 10.25 -24.66
CA ALA A 53 6.85 11.47 -24.21
C ALA A 53 5.95 12.32 -23.27
N ARG A 54 4.64 12.39 -23.54
CA ARG A 54 3.68 13.09 -22.68
C ARG A 54 3.56 12.45 -21.30
N VAL A 55 3.50 11.12 -21.24
CA VAL A 55 3.51 10.39 -19.96
C VAL A 55 4.84 10.61 -19.24
N GLY A 56 5.97 10.53 -19.95
CA GLY A 56 7.29 10.86 -19.39
C GLY A 56 7.32 12.24 -18.74
N ALA A 57 6.86 13.28 -19.45
CA ALA A 57 6.78 14.65 -18.95
C ALA A 57 5.85 14.79 -17.73
N PHE A 58 4.75 14.03 -17.68
CA PHE A 58 3.89 13.97 -16.49
C PHE A 58 4.65 13.43 -15.27
N PHE A 59 5.48 12.41 -15.46
CA PHE A 59 6.36 11.87 -14.43
C PHE A 59 7.59 12.72 -14.13
N ASP A 60 7.87 13.81 -14.86
CA ASP A 60 8.94 14.75 -14.49
C ASP A 60 8.59 15.65 -13.31
N ALA A 61 7.29 15.82 -13.03
CA ALA A 61 6.85 16.55 -11.86
C ALA A 61 7.23 15.79 -10.57
N PHE A 62 8.01 16.43 -9.68
CA PHE A 62 8.43 15.85 -8.40
C PHE A 62 7.26 15.27 -7.60
N ALA A 63 6.14 16.00 -7.54
CA ALA A 63 4.93 15.53 -6.85
C ALA A 63 4.37 14.22 -7.44
N VAL A 64 4.44 14.04 -8.76
CA VAL A 64 4.00 12.81 -9.43
C VAL A 64 4.95 11.66 -9.12
N ARG A 65 6.27 11.89 -9.11
CA ARG A 65 7.25 10.88 -8.70
C ARG A 65 7.06 10.46 -7.25
N CYS A 66 6.83 11.40 -6.33
CA CYS A 66 6.48 11.09 -4.94
C CYS A 66 5.20 10.28 -4.85
N ALA A 67 4.15 10.64 -5.60
CA ALA A 67 2.90 9.88 -5.65
C ALA A 67 3.13 8.46 -6.18
N ALA A 68 4.00 8.29 -7.18
CA ALA A 68 4.38 6.98 -7.72
C ALA A 68 5.10 6.11 -6.67
N VAL A 69 5.99 6.70 -5.86
CA VAL A 69 6.63 6.00 -4.74
C VAL A 69 5.60 5.56 -3.69
N VAL A 70 4.65 6.43 -3.34
CA VAL A 70 3.55 6.08 -2.42
C VAL A 70 2.67 4.98 -3.00
N PHE A 71 2.40 5.02 -4.32
CA PHE A 71 1.64 3.98 -5.01
C PHE A 71 2.38 2.64 -5.01
N ALA A 72 3.70 2.64 -5.23
CA ALA A 72 4.55 1.47 -5.14
C ALA A 72 4.58 0.88 -3.71
N TRP A 73 4.68 1.75 -2.69
CA TRP A 73 4.55 1.35 -1.28
C TRP A 73 3.19 0.70 -1.00
N ALA A 74 2.10 1.32 -1.48
CA ALA A 74 0.75 0.82 -1.27
C ALA A 74 0.55 -0.56 -1.94
N LEU A 75 1.06 -0.73 -3.16
CA LEU A 75 1.06 -2.01 -3.87
C LEU A 75 1.83 -3.09 -3.09
N ALA A 76 3.06 -2.78 -2.68
CA ALA A 76 3.90 -3.70 -1.91
C ALA A 76 3.24 -4.09 -0.58
N HIS A 77 2.75 -3.11 0.18
CA HIS A 77 2.08 -3.36 1.44
C HIS A 77 0.80 -4.20 1.25
N HIS A 78 -0.05 -3.84 0.27
CA HIS A 78 -1.30 -4.54 0.01
C HIS A 78 -1.04 -6.00 -0.36
N LEU A 79 -0.10 -6.25 -1.26
CA LEU A 79 0.27 -7.60 -1.71
C LEU A 79 0.84 -8.45 -0.57
N LEU A 80 1.81 -7.92 0.18
CA LEU A 80 2.44 -8.64 1.29
C LEU A 80 1.46 -8.93 2.44
N ALA A 81 0.61 -7.96 2.79
CA ALA A 81 -0.44 -8.14 3.77
C ALA A 81 -1.51 -9.14 3.29
N GLY A 82 -1.87 -9.11 2.00
CA GLY A 82 -2.77 -10.06 1.38
C GLY A 82 -2.22 -11.48 1.42
N LEU A 83 -0.95 -11.66 1.08
CA LEU A 83 -0.27 -12.96 1.22
C LEU A 83 -0.26 -13.45 2.66
N ARG A 84 0.04 -12.57 3.62
CA ARG A 84 -0.06 -12.88 5.06
C ARG A 84 -1.47 -13.33 5.44
N HIS A 85 -2.51 -12.71 4.90
CA HIS A 85 -3.91 -13.13 5.13
C HIS A 85 -4.18 -14.52 4.56
N MET A 86 -3.84 -14.76 3.29
CA MET A 86 -4.02 -16.07 2.65
C MET A 86 -3.27 -17.19 3.37
N LEU A 87 -2.06 -16.94 3.86
CA LEU A 87 -1.30 -17.89 4.69
C LEU A 87 -2.01 -18.16 6.03
N GLY A 88 -2.55 -17.10 6.66
CA GLY A 88 -3.32 -17.23 7.89
C GLY A 88 -4.60 -18.06 7.71
N ASP A 89 -5.26 -17.96 6.55
CA ASP A 89 -6.49 -18.71 6.24
C ASP A 89 -6.25 -20.22 6.15
N VAL A 90 -5.01 -20.65 5.89
CA VAL A 90 -4.57 -22.05 5.90
C VAL A 90 -3.76 -22.42 7.16
N ASP A 91 -3.96 -21.67 8.25
CA ASP A 91 -3.33 -21.85 9.58
C ASP A 91 -1.79 -21.69 9.60
N ILE A 92 -1.19 -21.11 8.56
CA ILE A 92 0.25 -20.82 8.51
C ILE A 92 0.52 -19.47 9.19
N GLY A 93 1.20 -19.51 10.33
CA GLY A 93 1.59 -18.29 11.07
C GLY A 93 0.46 -17.63 11.86
N SER A 94 -0.62 -18.36 12.14
CA SER A 94 -1.81 -17.92 12.88
C SER A 94 -1.57 -17.67 14.37
N ARG A 95 -0.61 -18.38 14.98
CA ARG A 95 -0.26 -18.20 16.40
C ARG A 95 0.25 -16.77 16.66
N LEU A 96 -0.03 -16.24 17.86
CA LEU A 96 0.21 -14.82 18.20
C LEU A 96 1.64 -14.33 17.89
N ALA A 97 2.67 -15.08 18.28
CA ALA A 97 4.06 -14.68 18.05
C ALA A 97 4.43 -14.67 16.55
N PRO A 98 4.21 -15.75 15.76
CA PRO A 98 4.31 -15.71 14.29
C PRO A 98 3.47 -14.60 13.63
N ALA A 99 2.22 -14.40 14.05
CA ALA A 99 1.33 -13.39 13.49
C ALA A 99 1.82 -11.96 13.70
N ARG A 100 2.48 -11.69 14.83
CA ARG A 100 3.14 -10.40 15.13
C ARG A 100 4.42 -10.22 14.31
N ARG A 101 5.24 -11.26 14.19
CA ARG A 101 6.47 -11.23 13.37
C ARG A 101 6.15 -10.97 11.90
N SER A 102 5.15 -11.66 11.35
CA SER A 102 4.71 -11.45 9.96
C SER A 102 4.14 -10.05 9.73
N ALA A 103 3.40 -9.49 10.70
CA ALA A 103 2.92 -8.10 10.61
C ALA A 103 4.08 -7.07 10.55
N TRP A 104 5.10 -7.23 11.39
CA TRP A 104 6.32 -6.42 11.32
C TRP A 104 7.06 -6.59 9.99
N ALA A 105 7.22 -7.82 9.52
CA ALA A 105 7.87 -8.12 8.24
C ALA A 105 7.17 -7.43 7.07
N VAL A 106 5.83 -7.48 7.01
CA VAL A 106 5.02 -6.78 5.98
C VAL A 106 5.29 -5.27 6.00
N ASN A 107 5.23 -4.64 7.18
CA ASN A 107 5.44 -3.19 7.30
C ASN A 107 6.85 -2.78 6.88
N LEU A 108 7.88 -3.51 7.36
CA LEU A 108 9.28 -3.20 7.06
C LEU A 108 9.59 -3.43 5.58
N LEU A 109 9.20 -4.57 5.02
CA LEU A 109 9.50 -4.90 3.62
C LEU A 109 8.79 -3.94 2.66
N ALA A 110 7.55 -3.54 2.95
CA ALA A 110 6.87 -2.53 2.14
C ALA A 110 7.60 -1.18 2.15
N VAL A 111 8.10 -0.74 3.30
CA VAL A 111 8.91 0.49 3.42
C VAL A 111 10.24 0.34 2.68
N LEU A 112 10.90 -0.82 2.77
CA LEU A 112 12.14 -1.07 2.03
C LEU A 112 11.92 -1.01 0.51
N ILE A 113 10.85 -1.63 0.00
CA ILE A 113 10.50 -1.56 -1.42
C ILE A 113 10.22 -0.11 -1.85
N ALA A 114 9.51 0.66 -1.02
CA ALA A 114 9.26 2.07 -1.27
C ALA A 114 10.56 2.92 -1.28
N ALA A 115 11.47 2.65 -0.35
CA ALA A 115 12.76 3.32 -0.28
C ALA A 115 13.63 2.99 -1.50
N LEU A 116 13.62 1.74 -1.98
CA LEU A 116 14.29 1.36 -3.22
C LEU A 116 13.67 2.06 -4.43
N ALA A 117 12.33 2.13 -4.51
CA ALA A 117 11.65 2.88 -5.57
C ALA A 117 12.04 4.35 -5.54
N ALA A 118 12.04 4.97 -4.35
CA ALA A 118 12.47 6.35 -4.16
C ALA A 118 13.94 6.57 -4.60
N ALA A 119 14.85 5.68 -4.21
CA ALA A 119 16.27 5.80 -4.55
C ALA A 119 16.56 5.70 -6.05
N VAL A 120 15.67 5.06 -6.82
CA VAL A 120 15.80 4.94 -8.28
C VAL A 120 15.07 6.08 -9.01
N TRP A 121 13.95 6.56 -8.47
CA TRP A 121 13.02 7.45 -9.17
C TRP A 121 13.01 8.91 -8.68
N LEU A 122 13.54 9.22 -7.50
CA LEU A 122 13.64 10.59 -6.95
C LEU A 122 15.09 11.06 -6.95
#